data_AF-A0A5K4F7G6-F1
#
_entry.id   AF-A0A5K4F7G6-F1
#
_cell.length_a   1.000
_cell.length_b   1.000
_cell.length_c   1.000
_cell.angle_alpha   90.00
_cell.angle_beta   90.00
_cell.angle_gamma   90.00
#
_symmetry.space_group_name_H-M   'P 1'
#
loop_
_entity.id
_entity.type
_entity.pdbx_description
1 polymer ?
#
loop_
_entity_poly.entity_id
_entity_poly.type
_entity_poly.pdbx_seq_one_letter_code
_entity_poly.pdbx_strand_id
1 'polypeptide(L)'
;MSSEVKVFTLEDVRKHNKPDDLWIVIHDKVYDLTKFASEHPGGETVLEQQAGDYGTEPFEDVGHSSDAREVMEQYYIGEIAPADRERKSKFTSSFTLKKIDDFRSDSKYSKDMKLTELLYRGKRLRHDKLQFLTNRYWNQKGSHLKVSRLRFPEEVANSSNSPLIKAENMFKSTRYDDALSNEVEIGITADEAKHLEQQKSERLQCFHPLFGDVRSHQDCEPSLIFSSKRRFSKDVAQASLLTNTVVTLGAPPTLNNLFNKIDELNKLVDTDKPIAEWRSSLRLSVERSILHAHVWQTDETKLPRRFHQQSNVWKHKPEYGIHPEQSTRYLFHNLFRILEFQAPYYMNYTGLTPIENQLSDNLPFRWTTRDRLLETFYYWGPEKRRISFSEQHDLVVMGQTPAPLFLNNHDTIQKFSKIATLPVASFGPMSPLIDLTSTLYYREDSTNGWLESQNRRYAFPHIFTVNFSLPNVWSDYLEPEADPVIPEHRYAIAIMNCFASAVAQARSMGINEGILDKPLCVQCVCSDGVYFDFVTFQLNNMDVPDYKLSHNLDPTAPKNFAWIDGNYRLFQKLIPKKRMMRNTKYRDVNMSVFDRLSSYYLCGLINTPFNINESLIPELNTINNQIHE
;
A
#
# COMPACT_ATOMS: atom_id res chain seq x y z
N MET A 1 -3.12 -20.53 -58.40
CA MET A 1 -1.79 -20.85 -58.96
C MET A 1 -0.87 -21.10 -57.77
N SER A 2 -0.31 -22.29 -57.64
CA SER A 2 0.66 -22.62 -56.59
C SER A 2 1.98 -21.89 -56.89
N SER A 3 2.12 -20.67 -56.38
CA SER A 3 3.38 -19.93 -56.40
C SER A 3 4.41 -20.74 -55.62
N GLU A 4 5.44 -21.23 -56.30
CA GLU A 4 6.58 -21.89 -55.67
C GLU A 4 7.17 -20.98 -54.59
N VAL A 5 7.18 -21.47 -53.35
CA VAL A 5 7.73 -20.74 -52.22
C VAL A 5 9.25 -20.66 -52.40
N LYS A 6 9.79 -19.44 -52.52
CA LYS A 6 11.23 -19.22 -52.63
C LYS A 6 11.90 -19.59 -51.32
N VAL A 7 12.98 -20.35 -51.40
CA VAL A 7 13.80 -20.75 -50.26
C VAL A 7 15.11 -19.98 -50.29
N PHE A 8 15.43 -19.30 -49.20
CA PHE A 8 16.65 -18.50 -49.04
C PHE A 8 17.57 -19.15 -48.01
N THR A 9 18.88 -19.10 -48.24
CA THR A 9 19.86 -19.47 -47.20
C THR A 9 20.11 -18.27 -46.27
N LEU A 10 20.61 -18.52 -45.06
CA LEU A 10 21.01 -17.43 -44.17
C LEU A 10 22.12 -16.55 -44.80
N GLU A 11 22.99 -17.15 -45.61
CA GLU A 11 24.02 -16.41 -46.36
C GLU A 11 23.43 -15.46 -47.40
N ASP A 12 22.29 -15.80 -47.99
CA ASP A 12 21.58 -14.91 -48.90
C ASP A 12 20.97 -13.74 -48.14
N VAL A 13 20.26 -14.01 -47.03
CA VAL A 13 19.65 -12.96 -46.21
C VAL A 13 20.69 -11.98 -45.66
N ARG A 14 21.87 -12.48 -45.27
CA ARG A 14 23.00 -11.66 -44.77
C ARG A 14 23.54 -10.64 -45.77
N LYS A 15 23.29 -10.81 -47.07
CA LYS A 15 23.70 -9.83 -48.11
C LYS A 15 22.83 -8.56 -48.06
N HIS A 16 21.63 -8.66 -47.49
CA HIS A 16 20.62 -7.61 -47.41
C HIS A 16 20.63 -6.95 -46.02
N ASN A 17 21.74 -6.29 -45.70
CA ASN A 17 22.04 -5.69 -44.39
C ASN A 17 22.20 -4.16 -44.40
N LYS A 18 21.68 -3.48 -45.43
CA LYS A 18 21.83 -2.03 -45.62
C LYS A 18 20.48 -1.32 -45.43
N PRO A 19 20.46 -0.02 -45.11
CA PRO A 19 19.20 0.74 -45.02
C PRO A 19 18.39 0.71 -46.33
N ASP A 20 19.07 0.72 -47.48
CA ASP A 20 18.44 0.64 -48.80
C ASP A 20 18.19 -0.80 -49.29
N ASP A 21 18.54 -1.82 -48.49
CA ASP A 21 18.41 -3.24 -48.83
C ASP A 21 18.37 -4.08 -47.54
N LEU A 22 17.17 -4.20 -46.95
CA LEU A 22 16.98 -4.62 -45.55
C LEU A 22 16.06 -5.83 -45.45
N TRP A 23 16.63 -7.02 -45.21
CA TRP A 23 15.86 -8.24 -44.98
C TRP A 23 16.00 -8.76 -43.54
N ILE A 24 14.93 -9.32 -42.98
CA ILE A 24 14.94 -9.90 -41.63
C ILE A 24 14.23 -11.27 -41.65
N VAL A 25 14.74 -12.21 -40.86
CA VAL A 25 14.10 -13.51 -40.64
C VAL A 25 13.24 -13.47 -39.36
N ILE A 26 11.94 -13.73 -39.47
CA ILE A 26 11.01 -13.81 -38.33
C ILE A 26 10.21 -15.11 -38.43
N HIS A 27 10.27 -15.96 -37.40
CA HIS A 27 9.58 -17.26 -37.37
C HIS A 27 9.87 -18.13 -38.61
N ASP A 28 11.14 -18.25 -38.99
CA ASP A 28 11.64 -18.97 -40.18
C ASP A 28 11.14 -18.45 -41.54
N LYS A 29 10.50 -17.27 -41.57
CA LYS A 29 10.06 -16.56 -42.78
C LYS A 29 10.94 -15.34 -43.04
N VAL A 30 11.21 -15.06 -44.32
CA VAL A 30 12.05 -13.94 -44.76
C VAL A 30 11.16 -12.79 -45.22
N TYR A 31 11.44 -11.59 -44.73
CA TYR A 31 10.70 -10.36 -45.02
C TYR A 31 11.62 -9.30 -45.61
N ASP A 32 11.20 -8.67 -46.71
CA ASP A 32 11.87 -7.49 -47.29
C ASP A 32 11.23 -6.21 -46.75
N LEU A 33 11.92 -5.57 -45.80
CA LEU A 33 11.42 -4.40 -45.09
C LEU A 33 12.00 -3.09 -45.64
N THR A 34 12.67 -3.13 -46.79
CA THR A 34 13.33 -1.95 -47.39
C THR A 34 12.36 -0.77 -47.57
N LYS A 35 11.13 -1.03 -48.02
CA LYS A 35 10.09 0.02 -48.18
C LYS A 35 9.43 0.40 -46.86
N PHE A 36 9.35 -0.55 -45.93
CA PHE A 36 8.66 -0.37 -44.65
C PHE A 36 9.52 0.34 -43.61
N ALA A 37 10.84 0.37 -43.77
CA ALA A 37 11.77 0.94 -42.80
C ALA A 37 11.33 2.34 -42.34
N SER A 38 11.04 3.22 -43.31
CA SER A 38 10.59 4.61 -43.06
C SER A 38 9.19 4.75 -42.46
N GLU A 39 8.36 3.71 -42.56
CA GLU A 39 6.99 3.69 -42.02
C GLU A 39 6.94 3.00 -40.65
N HIS A 40 8.05 2.43 -40.17
CA HIS A 40 8.09 1.65 -38.94
C HIS A 40 7.87 2.53 -37.70
N PRO A 41 6.79 2.33 -36.92
CA PRO A 41 6.47 3.17 -35.76
C PRO A 41 7.53 3.13 -34.64
N GLY A 42 8.38 2.10 -34.60
CA GLY A 42 9.49 1.96 -33.66
C GLY A 42 10.79 2.66 -34.11
N GLY A 43 10.78 3.32 -35.27
CA GLY A 43 11.94 3.93 -35.92
C GLY A 43 12.71 2.96 -36.82
N GLU A 44 13.44 3.50 -37.80
CA GLU A 44 14.27 2.75 -38.75
C GLU A 44 15.43 2.01 -38.04
N THR A 45 16.02 2.65 -37.03
CA THR A 45 17.25 2.18 -36.37
C THR A 45 17.15 0.79 -35.74
N VAL A 46 15.94 0.39 -35.31
CA VAL A 46 15.73 -0.95 -34.71
C VAL A 46 15.66 -2.04 -35.77
N LEU A 47 15.22 -1.72 -36.99
CA LEU A 47 15.25 -2.65 -38.12
C LEU A 47 16.67 -2.79 -38.66
N GLU A 48 17.40 -1.68 -38.78
CA GLU A 48 18.80 -1.66 -39.22
C GLU A 48 19.70 -2.53 -38.33
N GLN A 49 19.46 -2.55 -37.01
CA GLN A 49 20.21 -3.38 -36.07
C GLN A 49 20.04 -4.88 -36.29
N GLN A 50 18.93 -5.30 -36.92
CA GLN A 50 18.63 -6.71 -37.20
C GLN A 50 18.65 -7.04 -38.69
N ALA A 51 19.11 -6.11 -39.52
CA ALA A 51 19.22 -6.28 -40.95
C ALA A 51 20.18 -7.44 -41.28
N GLY A 52 19.69 -8.42 -42.03
CA GLY A 52 20.44 -9.61 -42.43
C GLY A 52 20.53 -10.73 -41.37
N ASP A 53 19.78 -10.64 -40.27
CA ASP A 53 19.82 -11.64 -39.18
C ASP A 53 18.40 -12.05 -38.68
N TYR A 54 18.34 -12.90 -37.66
CA TYR A 54 17.10 -13.32 -37.01
C TYR A 54 16.51 -12.19 -36.14
N GLY A 55 15.27 -11.80 -36.44
CA GLY A 55 14.50 -10.81 -35.70
C GLY A 55 13.37 -11.40 -34.84
N THR A 56 13.23 -12.73 -34.76
CA THR A 56 12.12 -13.39 -34.04
C THR A 56 12.04 -12.99 -32.56
N GLU A 57 13.18 -13.03 -31.84
CA GLU A 57 13.22 -12.68 -30.41
C GLU A 57 12.89 -11.19 -30.18
N PRO A 58 13.54 -10.20 -30.84
CA PRO A 58 13.15 -8.80 -30.75
C PRO A 58 11.67 -8.55 -31.11
N PHE A 59 11.16 -9.19 -32.15
CA PHE A 59 9.79 -9.01 -32.63
C PHE A 59 8.75 -9.47 -31.59
N GLU A 60 8.98 -10.61 -30.96
CA GLU A 60 8.10 -11.17 -29.92
C GLU A 60 8.27 -10.48 -28.56
N ASP A 61 9.46 -9.97 -28.25
CA ASP A 61 9.75 -9.22 -27.02
C ASP A 61 9.06 -7.85 -26.98
N VAL A 62 8.96 -7.17 -28.13
CA VAL A 62 8.26 -5.87 -28.23
C VAL A 62 6.74 -6.04 -28.12
N GLY A 63 6.20 -7.18 -28.58
CA GLY A 63 4.77 -7.49 -28.45
C GLY A 63 3.87 -6.77 -29.45
N HIS A 64 4.19 -6.88 -30.74
CA HIS A 64 3.38 -6.36 -31.86
C HIS A 64 1.91 -6.82 -31.81
N SER A 65 0.97 -5.98 -32.29
CA SER A 65 -0.47 -6.28 -32.37
C SER A 65 -0.81 -7.33 -33.45
N SER A 66 -2.08 -7.74 -33.53
CA SER A 66 -2.60 -8.53 -34.67
C SER A 66 -2.41 -7.77 -35.98
N ASP A 67 -2.79 -6.49 -36.00
CA ASP A 67 -2.76 -5.65 -37.19
C ASP A 67 -1.32 -5.44 -37.68
N ALA A 68 -0.36 -5.30 -36.77
CA ALA A 68 1.06 -5.23 -37.12
C ALA A 68 1.58 -6.54 -37.75
N ARG A 69 1.06 -7.70 -37.32
CA ARG A 69 1.37 -8.98 -37.97
C ARG A 69 0.73 -9.10 -39.36
N GLU A 70 -0.47 -8.57 -39.56
CA GLU A 70 -1.12 -8.53 -40.89
C GLU A 70 -0.35 -7.62 -41.86
N VAL A 71 0.13 -6.46 -41.40
CA VAL A 71 1.00 -5.59 -42.22
C VAL A 71 2.31 -6.28 -42.57
N MET A 72 2.92 -7.01 -41.63
CA MET A 72 4.15 -7.77 -41.85
C MET A 72 4.00 -8.81 -42.97
N GLU A 73 2.85 -9.46 -43.10
CA GLU A 73 2.59 -10.46 -44.15
C GLU A 73 2.71 -9.89 -45.57
N GLN A 74 2.53 -8.59 -45.77
CA GLN A 74 2.66 -7.92 -47.07
C GLN A 74 4.11 -7.89 -47.58
N TYR A 75 5.08 -8.00 -46.67
CA TYR A 75 6.52 -7.91 -46.96
C TYR A 75 7.19 -9.28 -47.07
N TYR A 76 6.41 -10.36 -47.04
CA TYR A 76 6.92 -11.73 -47.11
C TYR A 76 7.47 -12.08 -48.50
N ILE A 77 8.70 -12.61 -48.55
CA ILE A 77 9.37 -12.98 -49.82
C ILE A 77 9.69 -14.48 -49.96
N GLY A 78 9.72 -15.23 -48.85
CA GLY A 78 10.03 -16.66 -48.87
C GLY A 78 10.37 -17.26 -47.50
N GLU A 79 10.80 -18.52 -47.49
CA GLU A 79 11.17 -19.25 -46.27
C GLU A 79 12.69 -19.42 -46.16
N ILE A 80 13.18 -19.52 -44.93
CA ILE A 80 14.57 -19.89 -44.68
C ILE A 80 14.78 -21.38 -44.97
N ALA A 81 15.95 -21.74 -45.50
CA ALA A 81 16.34 -23.12 -45.75
C ALA A 81 16.21 -23.97 -44.46
N PRO A 82 15.72 -25.22 -44.54
CA PRO A 82 15.52 -26.06 -43.35
C PRO A 82 16.75 -26.24 -42.45
N ALA A 83 17.95 -26.19 -43.05
CA ALA A 83 19.23 -26.28 -42.34
C ALA A 83 19.54 -25.03 -41.49
N ASP A 84 19.00 -23.89 -41.89
CA ASP A 84 19.20 -22.56 -41.32
C ASP A 84 17.99 -22.12 -40.47
N ARG A 85 17.07 -23.01 -40.12
CA ARG A 85 15.96 -22.65 -39.22
C ARG A 85 16.47 -22.31 -37.81
N GLU A 86 15.80 -21.35 -37.18
CA GLU A 86 16.21 -20.83 -35.88
C GLU A 86 16.09 -21.95 -34.82
N ARG A 87 17.23 -22.51 -34.39
CA ARG A 87 17.22 -23.55 -33.36
C ARG A 87 16.73 -22.91 -32.07
N LYS A 88 15.59 -23.37 -31.54
CA LYS A 88 15.09 -23.05 -30.19
C LYS A 88 16.16 -23.39 -29.16
N SER A 89 17.12 -22.49 -28.95
CA SER A 89 18.18 -22.68 -27.97
C SER A 89 17.52 -22.54 -26.61
N LYS A 90 17.54 -23.63 -25.84
CA LYS A 90 17.21 -23.61 -24.42
C LYS A 90 18.06 -22.50 -23.80
N PHE A 91 17.40 -21.49 -23.25
CA PHE A 91 17.97 -20.36 -22.53
C PHE A 91 18.99 -20.86 -21.48
N THR A 92 20.27 -20.96 -21.86
CA THR A 92 21.41 -21.19 -20.97
C THR A 92 22.52 -20.22 -21.36
N SER A 93 22.45 -19.00 -20.82
CA SER A 93 23.58 -18.17 -20.36
C SER A 93 24.91 -18.24 -21.15
N SER A 94 24.91 -18.09 -22.48
CA SER A 94 26.14 -18.07 -23.29
C SER A 94 26.66 -16.66 -23.57
N PHE A 95 25.81 -15.63 -23.51
CA PHE A 95 26.17 -14.23 -23.82
C PHE A 95 27.07 -13.54 -22.79
N THR A 96 27.22 -14.12 -21.60
CA THR A 96 28.10 -13.62 -20.53
C THR A 96 29.47 -14.32 -20.45
N LEU A 97 29.71 -15.39 -21.22
CA LEU A 97 30.96 -16.15 -21.15
C LEU A 97 32.11 -15.48 -21.93
N LYS A 98 31.82 -14.86 -23.09
CA LYS A 98 32.86 -14.19 -23.92
C LYS A 98 33.54 -13.00 -23.22
N LYS A 99 32.82 -12.20 -22.44
CA LYS A 99 33.40 -11.06 -21.69
C LYS A 99 34.16 -11.45 -20.40
N ILE A 100 34.08 -12.71 -19.99
CA ILE A 100 34.79 -13.23 -18.80
C ILE A 100 36.13 -13.86 -19.22
N ASP A 101 36.25 -14.36 -20.44
CA ASP A 101 37.52 -14.83 -21.00
C ASP A 101 38.52 -13.69 -21.24
N ASP A 102 38.03 -12.49 -21.57
CA ASP A 102 38.87 -11.28 -21.67
C ASP A 102 39.39 -10.78 -20.31
N PHE A 103 38.78 -11.20 -19.19
CA PHE A 103 39.24 -10.91 -17.83
C PHE A 103 40.21 -11.96 -17.27
N ARG A 104 40.37 -13.10 -17.95
CA ARG A 104 41.20 -14.25 -17.53
C ARG A 104 42.66 -14.16 -18.00
N SER A 105 43.00 -13.19 -18.84
CA SER A 105 44.35 -12.94 -19.37
C SER A 105 45.20 -12.01 -18.49
N ASP A 106 44.60 -11.38 -17.48
CA ASP A 106 45.28 -10.40 -16.63
C ASP A 106 46.07 -11.12 -15.52
N SER A 107 47.40 -11.16 -15.67
CA SER A 107 48.38 -11.88 -14.83
C SER A 107 48.44 -11.46 -13.36
N LYS A 108 47.56 -10.53 -12.94
CA LYS A 108 47.45 -9.97 -11.59
C LYS A 108 46.50 -10.72 -10.66
N TYR A 109 45.73 -11.70 -11.14
CA TYR A 109 44.73 -12.40 -10.34
C TYR A 109 45.04 -13.90 -10.24
N SER A 110 45.47 -14.34 -9.05
CA SER A 110 45.70 -15.74 -8.74
C SER A 110 44.37 -16.52 -8.72
N LYS A 111 44.39 -17.75 -9.23
CA LYS A 111 43.27 -18.72 -9.20
C LYS A 111 42.77 -19.04 -7.78
N ASP A 112 43.51 -18.64 -6.74
CA ASP A 112 43.27 -19.02 -5.34
C ASP A 112 42.76 -17.87 -4.45
N MET A 113 42.44 -16.69 -4.99
CA MET A 113 41.97 -15.55 -4.19
C MET A 113 40.67 -15.86 -3.44
N LYS A 114 40.67 -15.68 -2.10
CA LYS A 114 39.48 -15.89 -1.25
C LYS A 114 38.47 -14.75 -1.47
N LEU A 115 37.17 -15.06 -1.37
CA LEU A 115 36.08 -14.07 -1.45
C LEU A 115 36.28 -12.92 -0.44
N THR A 116 36.92 -13.21 0.70
CA THR A 116 37.29 -12.24 1.73
C THR A 116 38.33 -11.21 1.27
N GLU A 117 39.27 -11.57 0.38
CA GLU A 117 40.23 -10.62 -0.23
C GLU A 117 39.57 -9.71 -1.27
N LEU A 118 38.50 -10.18 -1.92
CA LEU A 118 37.65 -9.38 -2.82
C LEU A 118 36.81 -8.34 -2.05
N LEU A 119 36.43 -8.66 -0.81
CA LEU A 119 35.62 -7.80 0.07
C LEU A 119 36.46 -6.77 0.85
N TYR A 120 37.75 -7.08 1.11
CA TYR A 120 38.66 -6.17 1.82
C TYR A 120 39.11 -4.96 0.98
N ARG A 121 39.06 -5.06 -0.36
CA ARG A 121 39.46 -3.99 -1.29
C ARG A 121 38.26 -3.16 -1.77
N GLY A 122 37.63 -2.43 -0.84
CA GLY A 122 37.02 -1.10 -1.04
C GLY A 122 35.93 -0.86 -2.09
N LYS A 123 35.48 -1.87 -2.85
CA LYS A 123 34.42 -1.70 -3.87
C LYS A 123 33.09 -2.22 -3.35
N ARG A 124 32.11 -1.31 -3.18
CA ARG A 124 30.71 -1.63 -2.83
C ARG A 124 30.15 -2.65 -3.83
N LEU A 125 29.98 -3.90 -3.39
CA LEU A 125 29.21 -4.90 -4.11
C LEU A 125 27.72 -4.57 -3.98
N ARG A 126 27.03 -4.45 -5.11
CA ARG A 126 25.56 -4.31 -5.09
C ARG A 126 24.94 -5.55 -4.45
N HIS A 127 23.90 -5.36 -3.64
CA HIS A 127 23.29 -6.41 -2.81
C HIS A 127 22.71 -7.57 -3.66
N ASP A 128 22.22 -7.28 -4.86
CA ASP A 128 21.78 -8.26 -5.85
C ASP A 128 22.89 -9.22 -6.32
N LYS A 129 24.15 -8.77 -6.34
CA LYS A 129 25.32 -9.58 -6.71
C LYS A 129 25.78 -10.51 -5.59
N LEU A 130 25.53 -10.18 -4.32
CA LEU A 130 25.94 -11.01 -3.18
C LEU A 130 25.30 -12.38 -3.25
N GLN A 131 23.97 -12.46 -3.41
CA GLN A 131 23.27 -13.73 -3.45
C GLN A 131 23.68 -14.60 -4.66
N PHE A 132 23.96 -13.97 -5.80
CA PHE A 132 24.52 -14.65 -6.98
C PHE A 132 25.93 -15.19 -6.72
N LEU A 133 26.80 -14.41 -6.09
CA LEU A 133 28.17 -14.83 -5.78
C LEU A 133 28.20 -15.94 -4.72
N THR A 134 27.33 -15.88 -3.71
CA THR A 134 27.18 -16.93 -2.70
C THR A 134 26.73 -18.24 -3.35
N ASN A 135 25.67 -18.20 -4.17
CA ASN A 135 25.17 -19.38 -4.88
C ASN A 135 26.20 -19.92 -5.89
N ARG A 136 26.93 -19.04 -6.58
CA ARG A 136 28.00 -19.45 -7.52
C ARG A 136 29.17 -20.08 -6.79
N TYR A 137 29.58 -19.53 -5.65
CA TYR A 137 30.65 -20.09 -4.81
C TYR A 137 30.25 -21.46 -4.26
N TRP A 138 29.00 -21.60 -3.81
CA TRP A 138 28.42 -22.89 -3.37
C TRP A 138 28.35 -23.91 -4.51
N ASN A 139 27.95 -23.50 -5.71
CA ASN A 139 27.87 -24.39 -6.88
C ASN A 139 29.25 -24.80 -7.43
N GLN A 140 30.27 -23.93 -7.33
CA GLN A 140 31.60 -24.19 -7.88
C GLN A 140 32.52 -24.96 -6.94
N LYS A 141 32.45 -24.70 -5.63
CA LYS A 141 33.30 -25.37 -4.64
C LYS A 141 32.59 -26.51 -3.91
N GLY A 142 31.29 -26.70 -4.13
CA GLY A 142 30.49 -27.65 -3.35
C GLY A 142 30.44 -27.28 -1.86
N SER A 143 29.55 -27.92 -1.12
CA SER A 143 29.64 -27.91 0.34
C SER A 143 30.84 -28.77 0.74
N HIS A 144 31.96 -28.15 1.11
CA HIS A 144 33.07 -28.84 1.80
C HIS A 144 32.78 -29.08 3.28
N LEU A 145 31.55 -28.85 3.76
CA LEU A 145 31.12 -29.29 5.09
C LEU A 145 30.72 -30.77 5.04
N LYS A 146 31.71 -31.65 4.81
CA LYS A 146 31.72 -32.93 5.52
C LYS A 146 32.15 -32.59 6.94
N VAL A 147 31.22 -32.65 7.89
CA VAL A 147 31.55 -32.67 9.32
C VAL A 147 32.20 -34.02 9.61
N SER A 148 33.44 -34.18 9.15
CA SER A 148 34.33 -35.26 9.54
C SER A 148 34.93 -34.88 10.87
N ARG A 149 34.33 -35.41 11.95
CA ARG A 149 34.88 -35.58 13.31
C ARG A 149 36.40 -35.33 13.36
N LEU A 150 36.81 -34.10 13.67
CA LEU A 150 38.22 -33.74 13.80
C LEU A 150 38.68 -34.10 15.22
N ARG A 151 39.30 -35.29 15.34
CA ARG A 151 40.21 -35.61 16.44
C ARG A 151 41.50 -34.83 16.19
N PHE A 152 41.87 -33.94 17.09
CA PHE A 152 43.18 -33.30 17.11
C PHE A 152 44.10 -34.07 18.08
N PRO A 153 45.40 -34.26 17.76
CA PRO A 153 46.36 -34.87 18.67
C PRO A 153 46.53 -34.01 19.94
N GLU A 154 46.58 -34.63 21.12
CA GLU A 154 46.86 -33.95 22.41
C GLU A 154 48.15 -33.11 22.36
N GLU A 155 49.11 -33.51 21.53
CA GLU A 155 50.37 -32.81 21.30
C GLU A 155 50.19 -31.40 20.69
N VAL A 156 49.09 -31.15 19.97
CA VAL A 156 48.78 -29.84 19.37
C VAL A 156 48.09 -28.91 20.37
N ALA A 157 47.33 -29.47 21.32
CA ALA A 157 46.66 -28.74 22.39
C ALA A 157 47.64 -28.22 23.46
N ASN A 158 48.74 -28.93 23.69
CA ASN A 158 49.71 -28.61 24.75
C ASN A 158 50.86 -27.70 24.31
N SER A 159 50.88 -27.22 23.06
CA SER A 159 51.94 -26.34 22.56
C SER A 159 51.64 -24.86 22.85
N SER A 160 52.47 -24.22 23.66
CA SER A 160 52.34 -22.82 24.08
C SER A 160 52.47 -21.79 22.94
N ASN A 161 52.78 -22.25 21.73
CA ASN A 161 53.08 -21.40 20.57
C ASN A 161 52.16 -21.69 19.37
N SER A 162 50.98 -22.25 19.62
CA SER A 162 50.06 -22.66 18.55
C SER A 162 49.46 -21.45 17.82
N PRO A 163 49.41 -21.46 16.48
CA PRO A 163 48.83 -20.39 15.67
C PRO A 163 47.30 -20.23 15.85
N LEU A 164 46.65 -21.13 16.58
CA LEU A 164 45.22 -21.08 16.92
C LEU A 164 44.92 -20.00 17.96
N ILE A 165 45.81 -19.78 18.94
CA ILE A 165 45.67 -18.73 19.97
C ILE A 165 45.71 -17.32 19.35
N LYS A 166 46.35 -17.17 18.18
CA LYS A 166 46.38 -15.90 17.43
C LYS A 166 45.14 -15.68 16.55
N ALA A 167 44.36 -16.71 16.27
CA ALA A 167 43.16 -16.64 15.41
C ALA A 167 41.88 -16.30 16.20
N GLU A 168 41.84 -16.60 17.50
CA GLU A 168 40.67 -16.37 18.37
C GLU A 168 40.34 -14.89 18.59
N ASN A 169 41.28 -13.97 18.38
CA ASN A 169 41.05 -12.54 18.61
C ASN A 169 40.49 -11.76 17.40
N MET A 170 40.22 -12.41 16.26
CA MET A 170 39.83 -11.70 15.02
C MET A 170 38.36 -11.82 14.60
N PHE A 171 37.53 -12.59 15.31
CA PHE A 171 36.13 -12.82 14.91
C PHE A 171 35.12 -12.47 16.02
N LYS A 172 34.84 -11.17 16.19
CA LYS A 172 33.66 -10.65 16.91
C LYS A 172 32.37 -10.92 16.12
N SER A 173 31.99 -12.18 15.98
CA SER A 173 30.76 -12.63 15.31
C SER A 173 29.86 -13.34 16.32
N THR A 174 28.77 -12.68 16.69
CA THR A 174 27.73 -13.15 17.65
C THR A 174 27.12 -14.51 17.32
N ARG A 175 27.28 -15.02 16.08
CA ARG A 175 26.83 -16.36 15.70
C ARG A 175 27.69 -17.50 16.23
N TYR A 176 28.92 -17.22 16.69
CA TYR A 176 29.75 -18.23 17.35
C TYR A 176 29.45 -18.34 18.86
N ASP A 177 28.87 -17.31 19.49
CA ASP A 177 28.53 -17.34 20.92
C ASP A 177 27.42 -18.35 21.22
N ASP A 178 26.42 -18.51 20.35
CA ASP A 178 25.35 -19.50 20.54
C ASP A 178 25.85 -20.94 20.30
N ALA A 179 26.76 -21.13 19.35
CA ALA A 179 27.38 -22.44 19.09
C ALA A 179 28.36 -22.83 20.20
N LEU A 180 29.14 -21.87 20.71
CA LEU A 180 30.04 -22.06 21.85
C LEU A 180 29.25 -22.27 23.15
N SER A 181 28.13 -21.55 23.35
CA SER A 181 27.23 -21.75 24.50
C SER A 181 26.57 -23.14 24.45
N ASN A 182 26.13 -23.60 23.28
CA ASN A 182 25.58 -24.94 23.09
C ASN A 182 26.65 -26.05 23.24
N GLU A 183 27.93 -25.79 22.91
CA GLU A 183 29.03 -26.75 23.15
C GLU A 183 29.44 -26.79 24.63
N VAL A 184 29.31 -25.68 25.34
CA VAL A 184 29.53 -25.58 26.78
C VAL A 184 28.42 -26.29 27.57
N GLU A 185 27.17 -26.28 27.09
CA GLU A 185 26.05 -27.07 27.65
C GLU A 185 26.23 -28.60 27.59
N ILE A 186 27.11 -29.13 26.73
CA ILE A 186 27.35 -30.58 26.59
C ILE A 186 28.23 -31.14 27.72
N GLY A 187 28.94 -30.28 28.47
CA GLY A 187 29.86 -30.67 29.56
C GLY A 187 29.44 -30.23 30.96
N ILE A 188 28.31 -29.57 31.10
CA ILE A 188 27.88 -28.88 32.34
C ILE A 188 26.77 -29.65 33.03
N THR A 189 26.82 -29.73 34.36
CA THR A 189 25.74 -30.34 35.16
C THR A 189 24.48 -29.48 35.13
N ALA A 190 23.28 -30.07 35.28
CA ALA A 190 22.03 -29.32 35.22
C ALA A 190 21.97 -28.13 36.20
N ASP A 191 22.60 -28.27 37.37
CA ASP A 191 22.69 -27.21 38.39
C ASP A 191 23.60 -26.04 37.92
N GLU A 192 24.74 -26.34 37.31
CA GLU A 192 25.65 -25.33 36.76
C GLU A 192 25.04 -24.63 35.54
N ALA A 193 24.29 -25.34 34.69
CA ALA A 193 23.57 -24.76 33.55
C ALA A 193 22.51 -23.76 34.04
N LYS A 194 21.74 -24.14 35.07
CA LYS A 194 20.74 -23.27 35.69
C LYS A 194 21.38 -22.02 36.31
N HIS A 195 22.53 -22.16 36.96
CA HIS A 195 23.26 -21.03 37.54
C HIS A 195 23.80 -20.08 36.46
N LEU A 196 24.33 -20.60 35.35
CA LEU A 196 24.76 -19.80 34.21
C LEU A 196 23.59 -19.08 33.55
N GLU A 197 22.43 -19.72 33.42
CA GLU A 197 21.22 -19.12 32.88
C GLU A 197 20.70 -17.97 33.79
N GLN A 198 20.77 -18.14 35.11
CA GLN A 198 20.49 -17.07 36.08
C GLN A 198 21.47 -15.90 35.96
N GLN A 199 22.78 -16.15 35.90
CA GLN A 199 23.76 -15.08 35.69
C GLN A 199 23.58 -14.37 34.33
N LYS A 200 23.22 -15.13 33.29
CA LYS A 200 22.92 -14.58 31.96
C LYS A 200 21.67 -13.70 32.00
N SER A 201 20.60 -14.13 32.68
CA SER A 201 19.37 -13.35 32.81
C SER A 201 19.57 -12.06 33.63
N GLU A 202 20.33 -12.12 34.73
CA GLU A 202 20.72 -10.95 35.52
C GLU A 202 21.56 -9.95 34.70
N ARG A 203 22.56 -10.43 33.93
CA ARG A 203 23.38 -9.58 33.07
C ARG A 203 22.60 -8.97 31.91
N LEU A 204 21.60 -9.69 31.39
CA LEU A 204 20.74 -9.23 30.31
C LEU A 204 19.55 -8.40 30.82
N GLN A 205 19.29 -8.33 32.13
CA GLN A 205 18.16 -7.60 32.69
C GLN A 205 18.18 -6.10 32.32
N CYS A 206 19.35 -5.47 32.29
CA CYS A 206 19.50 -4.08 31.84
C CYS A 206 19.33 -3.89 30.32
N PHE A 207 19.44 -4.98 29.54
CA PHE A 207 19.15 -5.03 28.12
C PHE A 207 17.76 -5.60 27.83
N HIS A 208 16.97 -5.91 28.87
CA HIS A 208 15.60 -6.34 28.68
C HIS A 208 14.84 -5.17 28.05
N PRO A 209 14.24 -5.35 26.87
CA PRO A 209 13.74 -4.25 26.05
C PRO A 209 12.65 -3.41 26.74
N LEU A 210 12.03 -3.96 27.78
CA LEU A 210 10.94 -3.35 28.55
C LEU A 210 11.36 -2.89 29.96
N PHE A 211 12.65 -2.98 30.32
CA PHE A 211 13.09 -2.61 31.67
C PHE A 211 12.86 -1.11 31.93
N GLY A 212 11.91 -0.80 32.81
CA GLY A 212 11.53 0.58 33.15
C GLY A 212 10.69 1.30 32.10
N ASP A 213 10.16 0.60 31.09
CA ASP A 213 9.24 1.22 30.12
C ASP A 213 7.85 1.35 30.72
N VAL A 214 7.37 2.59 30.83
CA VAL A 214 6.05 2.95 31.39
C VAL A 214 4.90 2.32 30.60
N ARG A 215 5.14 1.92 29.34
CA ARG A 215 4.14 1.28 28.47
C ARG A 215 3.95 -0.21 28.75
N SER A 216 4.81 -0.83 29.57
CA SER A 216 4.72 -2.25 29.89
C SER A 216 3.85 -2.46 31.13
N HIS A 217 2.70 -3.11 30.95
CA HIS A 217 1.73 -3.40 32.02
C HIS A 217 1.66 -4.90 32.29
N GLN A 218 2.60 -5.45 33.06
CA GLN A 218 2.65 -6.90 33.35
C GLN A 218 1.54 -7.36 34.33
N ASP A 219 1.11 -6.47 35.23
CA ASP A 219 0.15 -6.78 36.30
C ASP A 219 -1.30 -6.38 35.97
N CYS A 220 -1.57 -5.89 34.76
CA CYS A 220 -2.89 -5.43 34.33
C CYS A 220 -3.52 -6.38 33.32
N GLU A 221 -4.83 -6.26 33.13
CA GLU A 221 -5.49 -6.96 32.02
C GLU A 221 -4.93 -6.47 30.67
N PRO A 222 -4.75 -7.39 29.70
CA PRO A 222 -4.24 -7.02 28.40
C PRO A 222 -5.23 -6.13 27.64
N SER A 223 -4.71 -5.13 26.96
CA SER A 223 -5.50 -4.32 26.05
C SER A 223 -5.62 -5.02 24.69
N LEU A 224 -6.81 -4.91 24.08
CA LEU A 224 -7.05 -5.35 22.72
C LEU A 224 -6.72 -4.21 21.76
N ILE A 225 -5.73 -4.38 20.90
CA ILE A 225 -5.34 -3.40 19.89
C ILE A 225 -6.07 -3.69 18.57
N PHE A 226 -6.68 -2.65 18.01
CA PHE A 226 -7.10 -2.61 16.61
C PHE A 226 -5.89 -2.34 15.71
N SER A 227 -5.83 -3.02 14.56
CA SER A 227 -4.85 -2.73 13.52
C SER A 227 -5.53 -2.66 12.16
N SER A 228 -5.33 -1.58 11.41
CA SER A 228 -5.80 -1.43 10.02
C SER A 228 -5.24 -2.49 9.06
N LYS A 229 -4.18 -3.21 9.47
CA LYS A 229 -3.61 -4.34 8.70
C LYS A 229 -4.38 -5.64 8.87
N ARG A 230 -5.22 -5.75 9.90
CA ARG A 230 -6.06 -6.93 10.13
C ARG A 230 -7.44 -6.71 9.54
N ARG A 231 -8.03 -7.83 9.10
CA ARG A 231 -9.37 -7.86 8.53
C ARG A 231 -10.33 -8.38 9.59
N PHE A 232 -11.48 -7.75 9.69
CA PHE A 232 -12.56 -8.21 10.55
C PHE A 232 -13.32 -9.34 9.89
N SER A 233 -13.62 -10.39 10.66
CA SER A 233 -14.36 -11.57 10.20
C SER A 233 -15.80 -11.24 9.79
N LYS A 234 -16.35 -10.13 10.29
CA LYS A 234 -17.73 -9.65 10.02
C LYS A 234 -17.76 -8.19 9.56
N ASP A 235 -16.65 -7.67 9.05
CA ASP A 235 -16.54 -6.39 8.36
C ASP A 235 -17.23 -5.21 9.09
N VAL A 236 -18.11 -4.51 8.38
CA VAL A 236 -18.88 -3.36 8.84
C VAL A 236 -19.78 -3.71 10.02
N ALA A 237 -20.34 -4.93 10.07
CA ALA A 237 -21.17 -5.35 11.19
C ALA A 237 -20.35 -5.42 12.49
N GLN A 238 -19.08 -5.82 12.40
CA GLN A 238 -18.16 -5.86 13.54
C GLN A 238 -17.79 -4.45 13.99
N ALA A 239 -17.40 -3.58 13.05
CA ALA A 239 -17.10 -2.19 13.34
C ALA A 239 -18.31 -1.46 13.94
N SER A 240 -19.52 -1.71 13.44
CA SER A 240 -20.79 -1.15 13.93
C SER A 240 -21.05 -1.52 15.40
N LEU A 241 -20.85 -2.78 15.79
CA LEU A 241 -20.99 -3.21 17.18
C LEU A 241 -19.89 -2.67 18.09
N LEU A 242 -18.63 -2.72 17.65
CA LEU A 242 -17.48 -2.25 18.44
C LEU A 242 -17.51 -0.73 18.69
N THR A 243 -18.22 0.04 17.86
CA THR A 243 -18.29 1.50 18.00
C THR A 243 -19.67 2.01 18.42
N ASN A 244 -20.64 1.11 18.67
CA ASN A 244 -22.04 1.45 18.90
C ASN A 244 -22.62 2.39 17.82
N THR A 245 -22.34 2.07 16.56
CA THR A 245 -22.61 2.95 15.42
C THR A 245 -23.65 2.37 14.49
N VAL A 246 -24.68 3.16 14.19
CA VAL A 246 -25.63 2.89 13.12
C VAL A 246 -25.00 3.29 11.79
N VAL A 247 -24.81 2.31 10.92
CA VAL A 247 -24.19 2.50 9.60
C VAL A 247 -25.29 2.62 8.55
N THR A 248 -25.16 3.62 7.69
CA THR A 248 -26.08 3.87 6.57
C THR A 248 -25.26 4.04 5.29
N LEU A 249 -25.66 3.39 4.20
CA LEU A 249 -24.99 3.58 2.91
C LEU A 249 -25.50 4.86 2.23
N GLY A 250 -24.62 5.49 1.46
CA GLY A 250 -24.81 6.80 0.85
C GLY A 250 -24.24 7.93 1.70
N ALA A 251 -23.89 9.04 1.04
CA ALA A 251 -23.42 10.24 1.72
C ALA A 251 -24.58 10.94 2.47
N PRO A 252 -24.30 11.71 3.53
CA PRO A 252 -25.32 12.53 4.16
C PRO A 252 -26.01 13.44 3.12
N PRO A 253 -27.34 13.64 3.18
CA PRO A 253 -28.08 14.39 2.16
C PRO A 253 -27.51 15.78 1.84
N THR A 254 -27.02 16.49 2.86
CA THR A 254 -26.41 17.81 2.71
C THR A 254 -25.11 17.76 1.90
N LEU A 255 -24.29 16.74 2.12
CA LEU A 255 -23.06 16.50 1.38
C LEU A 255 -23.35 16.01 -0.04
N ASN A 256 -24.38 15.19 -0.21
CA ASN A 256 -24.85 14.75 -1.51
C ASN A 256 -25.40 15.92 -2.35
N ASN A 257 -26.10 16.87 -1.73
CA ASN A 257 -26.55 18.11 -2.39
C ASN A 257 -25.37 18.98 -2.84
N LEU A 258 -24.34 19.11 -2.00
CA LEU A 258 -23.11 19.82 -2.36
C LEU A 258 -22.40 19.12 -3.52
N PHE A 259 -22.29 17.79 -3.47
CA PHE A 259 -21.75 16.98 -4.56
C PHE A 259 -22.54 17.20 -5.86
N ASN A 260 -23.88 17.15 -5.82
CA ASN A 260 -24.72 17.36 -7.00
C ASN A 260 -24.49 18.74 -7.64
N LYS A 261 -24.37 19.80 -6.83
CA LYS A 261 -24.02 21.14 -7.35
C LYS A 261 -22.66 21.19 -8.04
N ILE A 262 -21.68 20.47 -7.52
CA ILE A 262 -20.34 20.39 -8.11
C ILE A 262 -20.37 19.54 -9.39
N ASP A 263 -21.06 18.40 -9.37
CA ASP A 263 -21.22 17.49 -10.51
C ASP A 263 -22.01 18.16 -11.65
N GLU A 264 -22.98 19.03 -11.34
CA GLU A 264 -23.65 19.88 -12.31
C GLU A 264 -22.68 20.78 -13.09
N LEU A 265 -21.65 21.34 -12.44
CA LEU A 265 -20.63 22.13 -13.14
C LEU A 265 -19.90 21.31 -14.21
N ASN A 266 -19.67 20.02 -13.95
CA ASN A 266 -19.05 19.13 -14.93
C ASN A 266 -19.98 18.74 -16.08
N LYS A 267 -21.30 18.85 -15.87
CA LYS A 267 -22.33 18.58 -16.89
C LYS A 267 -22.73 19.81 -17.72
N LEU A 268 -22.32 21.02 -17.32
CA LEU A 268 -22.63 22.24 -18.07
C LEU A 268 -22.09 22.16 -19.51
N VAL A 269 -22.90 22.61 -20.46
CA VAL A 269 -22.48 22.78 -21.86
C VAL A 269 -21.39 23.85 -21.90
N ASP A 270 -20.39 23.70 -22.77
CA ASP A 270 -19.23 24.60 -22.93
C ASP A 270 -19.58 25.98 -23.53
N THR A 271 -20.71 26.58 -23.15
CA THR A 271 -21.10 27.93 -23.56
C THR A 271 -20.23 28.99 -22.87
N ASP A 272 -19.87 28.75 -21.61
CA ASP A 272 -19.01 29.65 -20.82
C ASP A 272 -17.55 29.23 -20.94
N LYS A 273 -16.83 29.88 -21.86
CA LYS A 273 -15.39 29.68 -22.09
C LYS A 273 -14.54 29.59 -20.81
N PRO A 274 -14.63 30.51 -19.82
CA PRO A 274 -13.77 30.43 -18.63
C PRO A 274 -14.01 29.17 -17.80
N ILE A 275 -15.25 28.69 -17.70
CA ILE A 275 -15.61 27.48 -16.95
C ILE A 275 -15.12 26.23 -17.71
N ALA A 276 -15.24 26.22 -19.05
CA ALA A 276 -14.73 25.13 -19.89
C ALA A 276 -13.20 25.01 -19.84
N GLU A 277 -12.48 26.13 -19.92
CA GLU A 277 -11.02 26.18 -19.80
C GLU A 277 -10.55 25.72 -18.40
N TRP A 278 -11.23 26.20 -17.35
CA TRP A 278 -10.96 25.79 -15.98
C TRP A 278 -11.16 24.28 -15.78
N ARG A 279 -12.30 23.72 -16.24
CA ARG A 279 -12.58 22.27 -16.15
C ARG A 279 -11.53 21.43 -16.88
N SER A 280 -11.11 21.87 -18.06
CA SER A 280 -10.07 21.18 -18.84
C SER A 280 -8.73 21.19 -18.11
N SER A 281 -8.34 22.34 -17.55
CA SER A 281 -7.12 22.49 -16.74
C SER A 281 -7.16 21.64 -15.46
N LEU A 282 -8.31 21.60 -14.78
CA LEU A 282 -8.53 20.79 -13.59
C LEU A 282 -8.38 19.29 -13.90
N ARG A 283 -9.04 18.80 -14.96
CA ARG A 283 -8.94 17.42 -15.40
C ARG A 283 -7.50 17.02 -15.71
N LEU A 284 -6.78 17.85 -16.48
CA LEU A 284 -5.36 17.62 -16.79
C LEU A 284 -4.48 17.58 -15.53
N SER A 285 -4.80 18.41 -14.54
CA SER A 285 -4.07 18.42 -13.25
C SER A 285 -4.28 17.11 -12.49
N VAL A 286 -5.51 16.59 -12.45
CA VAL A 286 -5.83 15.29 -11.84
C VAL A 286 -5.15 14.15 -12.60
N GLU A 287 -5.22 14.12 -13.94
CA GLU A 287 -4.55 13.10 -14.76
C GLU A 287 -3.02 13.09 -14.53
N ARG A 288 -2.39 14.27 -14.49
CA ARG A 288 -0.96 14.40 -14.16
C ARG A 288 -0.65 13.93 -12.75
N SER A 289 -1.53 14.18 -11.78
CA SER A 289 -1.34 13.72 -10.40
C SER A 289 -1.34 12.19 -10.29
N ILE A 290 -2.22 11.52 -11.06
CA ILE A 290 -2.31 10.06 -11.14
C ILE A 290 -1.02 9.49 -11.72
N LEU A 291 -0.57 10.01 -12.88
CA LEU A 291 0.65 9.57 -13.54
C LEU A 291 1.90 9.84 -12.69
N HIS A 292 1.95 10.99 -12.02
CA HIS A 292 3.02 11.31 -11.08
C HIS A 292 3.12 10.26 -9.98
N ALA A 293 2.01 10.00 -9.29
CA ALA A 293 1.97 9.09 -8.15
C ALA A 293 2.25 7.62 -8.52
N HIS A 294 1.87 7.19 -9.73
CA HIS A 294 1.93 5.79 -10.14
C HIS A 294 3.10 5.44 -11.07
N VAL A 295 3.66 6.41 -11.78
CA VAL A 295 4.64 6.17 -12.86
C VAL A 295 5.87 7.05 -12.71
N TRP A 296 5.71 8.36 -12.52
CA TRP A 296 6.83 9.30 -12.63
C TRP A 296 7.62 9.49 -11.33
N GLN A 297 7.06 9.12 -10.18
CA GLN A 297 7.78 9.20 -8.92
C GLN A 297 9.00 8.27 -8.93
N THR A 298 10.13 8.78 -8.42
CA THR A 298 11.43 8.10 -8.49
C THR A 298 11.64 7.01 -7.44
N ASP A 299 10.71 6.84 -6.50
CA ASP A 299 10.81 5.90 -5.38
C ASP A 299 10.53 4.47 -5.81
N GLU A 300 11.45 3.91 -6.59
CA GLU A 300 11.40 2.50 -6.96
C GLU A 300 11.85 1.62 -5.81
N THR A 301 10.94 0.77 -5.35
CA THR A 301 11.20 -0.30 -4.40
C THR A 301 10.99 -1.64 -5.07
N LYS A 302 11.53 -2.70 -4.46
CA LYS A 302 11.20 -4.06 -4.90
C LYS A 302 9.72 -4.29 -4.59
N LEU A 303 8.91 -4.34 -5.63
CA LEU A 303 7.49 -4.66 -5.48
C LEU A 303 7.37 -6.08 -4.95
N PRO A 304 6.43 -6.34 -4.04
CA PRO A 304 6.26 -7.69 -3.55
C PRO A 304 5.73 -8.61 -4.66
N ARG A 305 5.85 -9.92 -4.44
CA ARG A 305 5.56 -10.89 -5.50
C ARG A 305 4.05 -10.98 -5.70
N ARG A 306 3.61 -10.86 -6.95
CA ARG A 306 2.19 -11.06 -7.29
C ARG A 306 1.84 -12.53 -7.17
N PHE A 307 0.77 -12.84 -6.43
CA PHE A 307 0.16 -14.16 -6.53
C PHE A 307 -0.40 -14.35 -7.92
N HIS A 308 -0.39 -15.59 -8.39
CA HIS A 308 -1.15 -15.93 -9.56
C HIS A 308 -1.87 -17.25 -9.34
N GLN A 309 -3.19 -17.17 -9.10
CA GLN A 309 -4.06 -18.32 -8.89
C GLN A 309 -3.93 -19.40 -9.99
N GLN A 310 -3.57 -19.02 -11.22
CA GLN A 310 -3.42 -19.94 -12.36
C GLN A 310 -1.99 -20.46 -12.56
N SER A 311 -1.01 -20.03 -11.74
CA SER A 311 0.37 -20.47 -11.86
C SER A 311 0.75 -21.35 -10.67
N ASN A 312 0.94 -22.65 -10.94
CA ASN A 312 1.40 -23.62 -9.94
C ASN A 312 2.88 -23.41 -9.54
N VAL A 313 3.57 -22.41 -10.07
CA VAL A 313 5.01 -22.20 -9.87
C VAL A 313 5.27 -20.82 -9.26
N TRP A 314 5.77 -20.82 -8.03
CA TRP A 314 6.28 -19.65 -7.30
C TRP A 314 7.61 -19.09 -7.90
N LYS A 315 7.66 -18.85 -9.20
CA LYS A 315 8.81 -18.25 -9.90
C LYS A 315 8.40 -16.97 -10.61
N HIS A 316 8.08 -15.95 -9.82
CA HIS A 316 7.96 -14.59 -10.33
C HIS A 316 9.32 -13.89 -10.24
N LYS A 317 9.75 -13.27 -11.35
CA LYS A 317 10.90 -12.34 -11.31
C LYS A 317 10.54 -11.20 -10.36
N PRO A 318 11.45 -10.75 -9.47
CA PRO A 318 11.18 -9.59 -8.64
C PRO A 318 10.94 -8.37 -9.54
N GLU A 319 9.85 -7.68 -9.29
CA GLU A 319 9.49 -6.45 -9.99
C GLU A 319 9.97 -5.25 -9.16
N TYR A 320 10.24 -4.13 -9.83
CA TYR A 320 10.56 -2.87 -9.18
C TYR A 320 9.56 -1.81 -9.63
N GLY A 321 9.21 -0.92 -8.72
CA GLY A 321 8.25 0.15 -8.94
C GLY A 321 7.86 0.83 -7.63
N ILE A 322 6.92 1.75 -7.69
CA ILE A 322 6.46 2.49 -6.51
C ILE A 322 5.55 1.57 -5.68
N HIS A 323 5.87 1.44 -4.39
CA HIS A 323 5.05 0.65 -3.47
C HIS A 323 3.61 1.20 -3.44
N PRO A 324 2.55 0.38 -3.45
CA PRO A 324 1.19 0.89 -3.56
C PRO A 324 0.80 1.89 -2.48
N GLU A 325 1.13 1.61 -1.22
CA GLU A 325 0.89 2.54 -0.11
C GLU A 325 1.54 3.90 -0.40
N GLN A 326 2.76 3.92 -0.93
CA GLN A 326 3.44 5.16 -1.31
C GLN A 326 2.78 5.83 -2.51
N SER A 327 2.35 5.07 -3.52
CA SER A 327 1.60 5.63 -4.64
C SER A 327 0.30 6.31 -4.19
N THR A 328 -0.41 5.72 -3.24
CA THR A 328 -1.62 6.30 -2.65
C THR A 328 -1.29 7.55 -1.84
N ARG A 329 -0.24 7.53 -1.03
CA ARG A 329 0.24 8.71 -0.26
C ARG A 329 0.57 9.88 -1.19
N TYR A 330 1.32 9.63 -2.26
CA TYR A 330 1.64 10.66 -3.26
C TYR A 330 0.40 11.16 -3.97
N LEU A 331 -0.54 10.27 -4.30
CA LEU A 331 -1.80 10.64 -4.91
C LEU A 331 -2.62 11.55 -3.98
N PHE A 332 -2.82 11.16 -2.72
CA PHE A 332 -3.52 12.01 -1.74
C PHE A 332 -2.87 13.38 -1.61
N HIS A 333 -1.55 13.44 -1.46
CA HIS A 333 -0.83 14.71 -1.37
C HIS A 333 -1.10 15.62 -2.58
N ASN A 334 -1.07 15.05 -3.78
CA ASN A 334 -1.29 15.81 -5.00
C ASN A 334 -2.76 16.25 -5.13
N LEU A 335 -3.72 15.37 -4.84
CA LEU A 335 -5.15 15.68 -4.93
C LEU A 335 -5.56 16.75 -3.92
N PHE A 336 -5.16 16.64 -2.65
CA PHE A 336 -5.46 17.66 -1.64
C PHE A 336 -4.79 19.00 -1.94
N ARG A 337 -3.59 19.00 -2.53
CA ARG A 337 -2.97 20.25 -3.01
C ARG A 337 -3.76 20.87 -4.15
N ILE A 338 -4.25 20.06 -5.11
CA ILE A 338 -5.12 20.56 -6.18
C ILE A 338 -6.39 21.16 -5.56
N LEU A 339 -7.03 20.48 -4.59
CA LEU A 339 -8.22 20.99 -3.92
C LEU A 339 -8.02 22.31 -3.21
N GLU A 340 -6.89 22.48 -2.51
CA GLU A 340 -6.54 23.74 -1.85
C GLU A 340 -6.48 24.91 -2.85
N PHE A 341 -5.87 24.71 -4.02
CA PHE A 341 -5.81 25.73 -5.07
C PHE A 341 -7.15 25.95 -5.79
N GLN A 342 -7.99 24.90 -5.89
CA GLN A 342 -9.22 24.91 -6.69
C GLN A 342 -10.47 25.28 -5.87
N ALA A 343 -10.39 25.22 -4.54
CA ALA A 343 -11.51 25.53 -3.65
C ALA A 343 -12.16 26.92 -3.91
N PRO A 344 -11.40 28.02 -4.12
CA PRO A 344 -12.00 29.31 -4.44
C PRO A 344 -12.79 29.32 -5.77
N TYR A 345 -12.32 28.57 -6.76
CA TYR A 345 -13.01 28.45 -8.05
C TYR A 345 -14.31 27.67 -7.92
N TYR A 346 -14.29 26.55 -7.18
CA TYR A 346 -15.51 25.82 -6.87
C TYR A 346 -16.52 26.72 -6.16
N MET A 347 -16.10 27.46 -5.13
CA MET A 347 -16.99 28.38 -4.39
C MET A 347 -17.58 29.46 -5.31
N ASN A 348 -16.76 30.07 -6.15
CA ASN A 348 -17.19 31.11 -7.08
C ASN A 348 -18.21 30.56 -8.11
N TYR A 349 -17.90 29.45 -8.76
CA TYR A 349 -18.76 28.89 -9.82
C TYR A 349 -20.04 28.22 -9.29
N THR A 350 -20.03 27.71 -8.06
CA THR A 350 -21.25 27.17 -7.41
C THR A 350 -22.05 28.22 -6.65
N GLY A 351 -21.55 29.46 -6.53
CA GLY A 351 -22.17 30.54 -5.74
C GLY A 351 -22.16 30.26 -4.22
N LEU A 352 -21.23 29.43 -3.73
CA LEU A 352 -21.11 29.13 -2.30
C LEU A 352 -20.33 30.24 -1.58
N THR A 353 -20.88 30.72 -0.48
CA THR A 353 -20.24 31.76 0.34
C THR A 353 -19.26 31.13 1.34
N PRO A 354 -17.99 31.59 1.38
CA PRO A 354 -17.03 31.12 2.36
C PRO A 354 -17.40 31.58 3.77
N ILE A 355 -16.99 30.82 4.79
CA ILE A 355 -17.05 31.23 6.19
C ILE A 355 -16.02 32.34 6.42
N GLU A 356 -16.42 33.43 7.07
CA GLU A 356 -15.50 34.51 7.44
C GLU A 356 -14.47 34.00 8.45
N ASN A 357 -13.18 34.13 8.10
CA ASN A 357 -12.10 33.72 8.98
C ASN A 357 -11.92 34.78 10.08
N GLN A 358 -12.47 34.52 11.26
CA GLN A 358 -12.41 35.45 12.39
C GLN A 358 -10.99 35.58 12.98
N LEU A 359 -10.08 34.65 12.66
CA LEU A 359 -8.75 34.55 13.26
C LEU A 359 -7.65 34.91 12.25
N SER A 360 -7.38 36.23 12.16
CA SER A 360 -6.32 36.88 11.38
C SER A 360 -6.33 36.59 9.87
N ASP A 361 -6.28 37.64 9.06
CA ASP A 361 -6.28 37.57 7.58
C ASP A 361 -5.14 36.73 6.97
N ASN A 362 -4.13 36.34 7.77
CA ASN A 362 -2.91 35.69 7.30
C ASN A 362 -2.86 34.17 7.48
N LEU A 363 -3.77 33.55 8.24
CA LEU A 363 -3.78 32.09 8.43
C LEU A 363 -4.83 31.43 7.54
N PRO A 364 -4.54 30.27 6.90
CA PRO A 364 -5.56 29.54 6.16
C PRO A 364 -6.62 29.01 7.13
N PHE A 365 -7.84 28.78 6.65
CA PHE A 365 -8.91 28.21 7.47
C PHE A 365 -8.68 26.72 7.81
N ARG A 366 -7.91 26.03 6.96
CA ARG A 366 -7.51 24.63 7.12
C ARG A 366 -6.00 24.47 7.12
N TRP A 367 -5.55 23.44 7.80
CA TRP A 367 -4.16 23.04 7.79
C TRP A 367 -4.04 21.55 7.48
N THR A 368 -3.15 21.18 6.56
CA THR A 368 -2.90 19.78 6.24
C THR A 368 -1.59 19.31 6.87
N THR A 369 -1.65 18.20 7.62
CA THR A 369 -0.48 17.56 8.23
C THR A 369 -0.30 16.15 7.70
N ARG A 370 0.95 15.67 7.72
CA ARG A 370 1.30 14.30 7.30
C ARG A 370 1.72 13.45 8.49
N ASP A 371 1.61 12.13 8.33
CA ASP A 371 2.12 11.12 9.25
C ASP A 371 1.65 11.32 10.71
N ARG A 372 0.35 11.60 10.89
CA ARG A 372 -0.24 11.78 12.21
C ARG A 372 -0.30 10.44 12.94
N LEU A 373 0.43 10.32 14.03
CA LEU A 373 0.31 9.20 14.97
C LEU A 373 -0.95 9.41 15.85
N LEU A 374 -1.86 8.45 15.81
CA LEU A 374 -3.02 8.36 16.69
C LEU A 374 -2.79 7.26 17.72
N GLU A 375 -2.76 7.63 19.00
CA GLU A 375 -2.78 6.69 20.12
C GLU A 375 -3.99 7.01 21.01
N THR A 376 -4.96 6.11 21.09
CA THR A 376 -6.15 6.32 21.92
C THR A 376 -6.73 4.99 22.38
N PHE A 377 -7.70 5.04 23.28
CA PHE A 377 -8.41 3.85 23.74
C PHE A 377 -9.84 4.20 24.17
N TYR A 378 -10.67 3.18 24.29
CA TYR A 378 -11.99 3.26 24.90
C TYR A 378 -12.29 1.96 25.65
N TYR A 379 -13.33 1.97 26.47
CA TYR A 379 -13.78 0.81 27.21
C TYR A 379 -15.00 0.19 26.53
N TRP A 380 -14.95 -1.13 26.33
CA TRP A 380 -16.01 -1.90 25.69
C TRP A 380 -16.69 -2.82 26.70
N GLY A 381 -18.02 -2.76 26.72
CA GLY A 381 -18.87 -3.61 27.54
C GLY A 381 -18.89 -3.26 29.03
N PRO A 382 -19.73 -3.95 29.82
CA PRO A 382 -19.87 -3.71 31.25
C PRO A 382 -18.61 -4.09 32.04
N GLU A 383 -17.81 -5.03 31.52
CA GLU A 383 -16.50 -5.42 32.08
C GLU A 383 -15.41 -4.36 31.85
N LYS A 384 -15.70 -3.27 31.12
CA LYS A 384 -14.74 -2.22 30.73
C LYS A 384 -13.45 -2.77 30.11
N ARG A 385 -13.57 -3.65 29.11
CA ARG A 385 -12.41 -4.16 28.38
C ARG A 385 -11.76 -3.04 27.56
N ARG A 386 -10.46 -2.83 27.73
CA ARG A 386 -9.72 -1.75 27.07
C ARG A 386 -9.40 -2.10 25.62
N ILE A 387 -10.01 -1.38 24.67
CA ILE A 387 -9.66 -1.44 23.25
C ILE A 387 -8.80 -0.22 22.89
N SER A 388 -7.58 -0.46 22.43
CA SER A 388 -6.60 0.55 22.10
C SER A 388 -6.39 0.66 20.58
N PHE A 389 -6.00 1.85 20.14
CA PHE A 389 -5.64 2.19 18.76
C PHE A 389 -4.23 2.73 18.74
N SER A 390 -3.43 2.27 17.79
CA SER A 390 -2.08 2.77 17.52
C SER A 390 -1.91 2.84 16.00
N GLU A 391 -2.49 3.87 15.40
CA GLU A 391 -2.63 4.00 13.94
C GLU A 391 -1.83 5.20 13.42
N GLN A 392 -1.29 5.08 12.21
CA GLN A 392 -0.59 6.16 11.52
C GLN A 392 -1.43 6.60 10.32
N HIS A 393 -1.93 7.82 10.37
CA HIS A 393 -2.66 8.42 9.25
C HIS A 393 -1.71 9.18 8.33
N ASP A 394 -1.89 9.02 7.03
CA ASP A 394 -0.98 9.58 6.03
C ASP A 394 -1.15 11.09 5.88
N LEU A 395 -2.39 11.55 5.72
CA LEU A 395 -2.73 12.97 5.59
C LEU A 395 -3.96 13.30 6.40
N VAL A 396 -3.86 14.33 7.23
CA VAL A 396 -4.95 14.80 8.08
C VAL A 396 -5.21 16.27 7.80
N VAL A 397 -6.46 16.59 7.54
CA VAL A 397 -6.94 17.97 7.38
C VAL A 397 -7.50 18.42 8.72
N MET A 398 -6.92 19.49 9.26
CA MET A 398 -7.32 20.12 10.51
C MET A 398 -8.01 21.43 10.23
N GLY A 399 -8.99 21.80 11.05
CA GLY A 399 -9.72 23.05 10.99
C GLY A 399 -9.56 23.88 12.27
N GLN A 400 -9.78 25.20 12.15
CA GLN A 400 -9.93 26.07 13.31
C GLN A 400 -11.27 25.86 14.02
N THR A 401 -12.29 25.47 13.28
CA THR A 401 -13.61 25.11 13.77
C THR A 401 -13.88 23.61 13.60
N PRO A 402 -14.73 23.00 14.45
CA PRO A 402 -15.12 21.60 14.27
C PRO A 402 -15.86 21.40 12.94
N ALA A 403 -15.85 20.16 12.44
CA ALA A 403 -16.63 19.80 11.28
C ALA A 403 -18.13 20.01 11.55
N PRO A 404 -18.91 20.46 10.54
CA PRO A 404 -20.32 20.68 10.71
C PRO A 404 -21.02 19.37 11.06
N LEU A 405 -22.00 19.47 11.94
CA LEU A 405 -22.82 18.34 12.34
C LEU A 405 -23.90 18.08 11.27
N PHE A 406 -24.22 16.80 11.07
CA PHE A 406 -25.24 16.38 10.11
C PHE A 406 -26.59 16.17 10.80
N LEU A 407 -26.57 15.62 12.01
CA LEU A 407 -27.70 15.50 12.91
C LEU A 407 -27.50 16.41 14.11
N ASN A 408 -28.24 17.52 14.15
CA ASN A 408 -28.06 18.57 15.16
C ASN A 408 -29.09 18.50 16.28
N ASN A 409 -30.27 17.92 16.00
CA ASN A 409 -31.36 17.86 16.97
C ASN A 409 -31.25 16.58 17.82
N HIS A 410 -31.11 16.76 19.13
CA HIS A 410 -31.03 15.66 20.10
C HIS A 410 -32.24 14.72 20.01
N ASP A 411 -33.44 15.25 19.78
CA ASP A 411 -34.65 14.44 19.63
C ASP A 411 -34.59 13.54 18.39
N THR A 412 -34.02 14.05 17.29
CA THR A 412 -33.84 13.25 16.07
C THR A 412 -32.83 12.14 16.32
N ILE A 413 -31.68 12.46 16.93
CA ILE A 413 -30.63 11.49 17.30
C ILE A 413 -31.23 10.35 18.14
N GLN A 414 -32.04 10.69 19.16
CA GLN A 414 -32.69 9.70 20.01
C GLN A 414 -33.72 8.86 19.25
N LYS A 415 -34.58 9.49 18.43
CA LYS A 415 -35.55 8.76 17.60
C LYS A 415 -34.85 7.77 16.67
N PHE A 416 -33.81 8.19 15.96
CA PHE A 416 -33.02 7.34 15.09
C PHE A 416 -32.33 6.20 15.84
N SER A 417 -31.73 6.50 17.00
CA SER A 417 -31.05 5.52 17.84
C SER A 417 -31.99 4.40 18.30
N LYS A 418 -33.26 4.74 18.57
CA LYS A 418 -34.30 3.78 18.96
C LYS A 418 -34.78 2.91 17.79
N ILE A 419 -34.89 3.49 16.59
CA ILE A 419 -35.38 2.78 15.39
C ILE A 419 -34.31 1.82 14.85
N ALA A 420 -33.05 2.26 14.83
CA ALA A 420 -31.98 1.50 14.21
C ALA A 420 -31.58 0.29 15.05
N THR A 421 -31.62 -0.91 14.46
CA THR A 421 -31.11 -2.13 15.06
C THR A 421 -29.64 -2.33 14.69
N LEU A 422 -28.82 -2.76 15.66
CA LEU A 422 -27.44 -3.14 15.38
C LEU A 422 -27.38 -4.63 15.00
N PRO A 423 -26.40 -5.05 14.20
CA PRO A 423 -26.33 -6.40 13.64
C PRO A 423 -25.83 -7.45 14.66
N VAL A 424 -26.42 -7.51 15.86
CA VAL A 424 -26.03 -8.44 16.93
C VAL A 424 -26.23 -9.90 16.51
N ALA A 425 -27.33 -10.19 15.81
CA ALA A 425 -27.70 -11.55 15.40
C ALA A 425 -26.70 -12.17 14.41
N SER A 426 -26.01 -11.36 13.58
CA SER A 426 -25.11 -11.85 12.53
C SER A 426 -23.83 -12.51 13.08
N PHE A 427 -23.53 -12.29 14.36
CA PHE A 427 -22.36 -12.85 15.05
C PHE A 427 -22.61 -14.24 15.62
N GLY A 428 -23.86 -14.61 15.93
CA GLY A 428 -24.16 -15.86 16.63
C GLY A 428 -23.24 -16.05 17.86
N PRO A 429 -22.50 -17.17 17.98
CA PRO A 429 -21.60 -17.41 19.12
C PRO A 429 -20.30 -16.59 19.06
N MET A 430 -19.93 -16.04 17.90
CA MET A 430 -18.67 -15.30 17.70
C MET A 430 -18.62 -14.03 18.57
N SER A 431 -17.48 -13.77 19.20
CA SER A 431 -17.28 -12.51 19.94
C SER A 431 -16.99 -11.36 18.95
N PRO A 432 -17.59 -10.16 19.13
CA PRO A 432 -17.21 -8.98 18.34
C PRO A 432 -15.74 -8.58 18.52
N LEU A 433 -15.09 -9.04 19.61
CA LEU A 433 -13.69 -8.78 19.92
C LEU A 433 -12.70 -9.67 19.15
N ILE A 434 -13.19 -10.56 18.29
CA ILE A 434 -12.35 -11.38 17.41
C ILE A 434 -11.47 -10.48 16.52
N ASP A 435 -10.35 -10.99 16.05
CA ASP A 435 -9.35 -10.32 15.19
C ASP A 435 -8.53 -9.21 15.86
N LEU A 436 -8.93 -8.67 17.02
CA LEU A 436 -8.13 -7.74 17.81
C LEU A 436 -6.90 -8.42 18.43
N THR A 437 -5.77 -7.71 18.48
CA THR A 437 -4.53 -8.23 19.07
C THR A 437 -4.46 -7.95 20.56
N SER A 438 -4.38 -8.99 21.39
CA SER A 438 -4.07 -8.83 22.82
C SER A 438 -2.63 -8.39 23.03
N THR A 439 -2.41 -7.37 23.86
CA THR A 439 -1.08 -6.88 24.24
C THR A 439 -1.05 -6.36 25.69
N LEU A 440 0.08 -6.56 26.36
CA LEU A 440 0.41 -5.94 27.66
C LEU A 440 1.27 -4.68 27.51
N TYR A 441 1.60 -4.32 26.28
CA TYR A 441 2.42 -3.16 25.94
C TYR A 441 1.56 -2.13 25.22
N TYR A 442 1.17 -1.08 25.94
CA TYR A 442 0.31 -0.01 25.45
C TYR A 442 0.56 1.26 26.25
N ARG A 443 0.09 2.40 25.71
CA ARG A 443 0.22 3.69 26.36
C ARG A 443 -1.05 4.01 27.16
N GLU A 444 -0.91 4.51 28.38
CA GLU A 444 -2.05 4.83 29.25
C GLU A 444 -2.81 6.09 28.84
N ASP A 445 -2.13 7.11 28.30
CA ASP A 445 -2.74 8.35 27.83
C ASP A 445 -3.21 8.26 26.37
N SER A 446 -4.11 9.16 26.00
CA SER A 446 -4.53 9.35 24.62
C SER A 446 -3.84 10.57 24.02
N THR A 447 -3.43 10.47 22.77
CA THR A 447 -2.92 11.58 21.98
C THR A 447 -3.68 11.68 20.66
N ASN A 448 -4.09 12.89 20.32
CA ASN A 448 -4.66 13.18 19.00
C ASN A 448 -3.57 13.46 17.94
N GLY A 449 -2.29 13.22 18.27
CA GLY A 449 -1.11 13.54 17.46
C GLY A 449 -0.37 14.81 17.89
N TRP A 450 -0.91 15.58 18.84
CA TRP A 450 -0.28 16.77 19.39
C TRP A 450 -0.05 16.64 20.89
N LEU A 451 1.05 17.20 21.38
CA LEU A 451 1.38 17.20 22.80
C LEU A 451 0.60 18.32 23.51
N GLU A 452 -0.37 17.94 24.34
CA GLU A 452 -1.17 18.88 25.13
C GLU A 452 -0.34 19.68 26.16
N SER A 453 0.80 19.12 26.58
CA SER A 453 1.70 19.71 27.58
C SER A 453 2.50 20.93 27.08
N GLN A 454 2.33 21.33 25.82
CA GLN A 454 3.00 22.49 25.26
C GLN A 454 2.21 23.77 25.57
N ASN A 455 2.89 24.80 26.09
CA ASN A 455 2.27 26.10 26.42
C ASN A 455 1.54 26.75 25.23
N ARG A 456 1.94 26.41 23.99
CA ARG A 456 1.31 26.93 22.78
C ARG A 456 0.30 25.92 22.25
N ARG A 457 -0.99 26.21 22.45
CA ARG A 457 -2.07 25.48 21.79
C ARG A 457 -1.90 25.57 20.28
N TYR A 458 -2.02 24.43 19.62
CA TYR A 458 -1.98 24.35 18.17
C TYR A 458 -3.17 25.13 17.58
N ALA A 459 -2.93 25.92 16.53
CA ALA A 459 -3.93 26.86 15.98
C ALA A 459 -5.13 26.15 15.30
N PHE A 460 -4.98 24.86 14.96
CA PHE A 460 -6.01 24.07 14.26
C PHE A 460 -6.33 22.81 15.07
N PRO A 461 -7.07 22.92 16.20
CA PRO A 461 -7.24 21.80 17.12
C PRO A 461 -8.24 20.74 16.63
N HIS A 462 -9.09 21.05 15.64
CA HIS A 462 -10.17 20.16 15.23
C HIS A 462 -9.76 19.29 14.05
N ILE A 463 -9.89 17.96 14.21
CA ILE A 463 -9.71 17.02 13.11
C ILE A 463 -10.94 17.13 12.19
N PHE A 464 -10.69 17.34 10.89
CA PHE A 464 -11.75 17.46 9.89
C PHE A 464 -11.83 16.20 9.03
N THR A 465 -10.74 15.90 8.32
CA THR A 465 -10.65 14.73 7.43
C THR A 465 -9.41 13.90 7.76
N VAL A 466 -9.59 12.60 7.93
CA VAL A 466 -8.53 11.63 8.14
C VAL A 466 -8.36 10.79 6.87
N ASN A 467 -7.16 10.82 6.27
CA ASN A 467 -6.87 10.06 5.07
C ASN A 467 -5.73 9.09 5.32
N PHE A 468 -5.90 7.85 4.90
CA PHE A 468 -4.85 6.84 4.99
C PHE A 468 -4.96 5.83 3.86
N SER A 469 -3.80 5.36 3.42
CA SER A 469 -3.66 4.37 2.37
C SER A 469 -3.98 2.99 2.92
N LEU A 470 -4.86 2.29 2.22
CA LEU A 470 -5.14 0.88 2.49
C LEU A 470 -4.20 -0.01 1.67
N PRO A 471 -3.91 -1.22 2.17
CA PRO A 471 -3.24 -2.24 1.37
C PRO A 471 -4.04 -2.50 0.08
N ASN A 472 -3.33 -2.64 -1.04
CA ASN A 472 -3.95 -2.54 -2.35
C ASN A 472 -4.81 -3.77 -2.68
N VAL A 473 -6.07 -3.56 -3.09
CA VAL A 473 -7.04 -4.61 -3.43
C VAL A 473 -6.52 -5.59 -4.48
N TRP A 474 -5.66 -5.13 -5.38
CA TRP A 474 -5.16 -5.92 -6.51
C TRP A 474 -3.90 -6.72 -6.17
N SER A 475 -3.51 -6.67 -4.90
CA SER A 475 -2.22 -7.14 -4.45
C SER A 475 -2.13 -6.99 -2.94
N ASP A 476 -2.58 -8.00 -2.20
CA ASP A 476 -1.84 -8.36 -0.99
C ASP A 476 -0.49 -8.92 -1.46
N TYR A 477 0.33 -7.96 -1.87
CA TYR A 477 1.73 -8.07 -2.19
C TYR A 477 2.48 -8.78 -1.05
N LEU A 478 2.02 -8.59 0.18
CA LEU A 478 2.55 -9.19 1.40
C LEU A 478 1.94 -10.58 1.67
N GLU A 479 0.68 -10.80 1.30
CA GLU A 479 -0.07 -12.03 1.55
C GLU A 479 -0.76 -12.51 0.26
N PRO A 480 0.03 -12.97 -0.73
CA PRO A 480 -0.50 -13.41 -2.02
C PRO A 480 -1.60 -14.49 -1.93
N GLU A 481 -1.62 -15.26 -0.86
CA GLU A 481 -2.60 -16.33 -0.60
C GLU A 481 -3.89 -15.82 0.05
N ALA A 482 -3.92 -14.58 0.55
CA ALA A 482 -5.10 -14.00 1.18
C ALA A 482 -6.12 -13.57 0.11
N ASP A 483 -7.40 -13.71 0.44
CA ASP A 483 -8.50 -13.23 -0.41
C ASP A 483 -8.34 -11.72 -0.70
N PRO A 484 -8.82 -11.21 -1.84
CA PRO A 484 -8.75 -9.77 -2.13
C PRO A 484 -9.51 -8.96 -1.08
N VAL A 485 -9.02 -7.76 -0.76
CA VAL A 485 -9.68 -6.85 0.17
C VAL A 485 -11.00 -6.35 -0.44
N ILE A 486 -12.13 -6.89 0.03
CA ILE A 486 -13.46 -6.41 -0.36
C ILE A 486 -13.75 -5.00 0.19
N PRO A 487 -14.64 -4.22 -0.45
CA PRO A 487 -15.00 -2.87 0.02
C PRO A 487 -15.46 -2.82 1.48
N GLU A 488 -16.16 -3.85 1.95
CA GLU A 488 -16.69 -3.95 3.31
C GLU A 488 -15.59 -3.95 4.37
N HIS A 489 -14.44 -4.61 4.09
CA HIS A 489 -13.26 -4.52 4.95
C HIS A 489 -12.75 -3.08 5.02
N ARG A 490 -12.67 -2.38 3.87
CA ARG A 490 -12.17 -0.99 3.79
C ARG A 490 -13.06 -0.04 4.58
N TYR A 491 -14.38 -0.23 4.47
CA TYR A 491 -15.37 0.53 5.23
C TYR A 491 -15.26 0.30 6.73
N ALA A 492 -15.06 -0.95 7.17
CA ALA A 492 -14.87 -1.28 8.57
C ALA A 492 -13.63 -0.57 9.14
N ILE A 493 -12.51 -0.60 8.41
CA ILE A 493 -11.28 0.08 8.80
C ILE A 493 -11.49 1.61 8.85
N ALA A 494 -12.22 2.19 7.89
CA ALA A 494 -12.54 3.61 7.88
C ALA A 494 -13.40 4.03 9.08
N ILE A 495 -14.44 3.25 9.43
CA ILE A 495 -15.27 3.50 10.62
C ILE A 495 -14.43 3.48 11.90
N MET A 496 -13.59 2.46 12.06
CA MET A 496 -12.75 2.30 13.25
C MET A 496 -11.77 3.48 13.42
N ASN A 497 -11.12 3.92 12.33
CA ASN A 497 -10.20 5.06 12.35
C ASN A 497 -10.91 6.40 12.57
N CYS A 498 -12.11 6.59 11.98
CA CYS A 498 -12.97 7.74 12.27
C CYS A 498 -13.35 7.80 13.75
N PHE A 499 -13.86 6.70 14.30
CA PHE A 499 -14.25 6.59 15.70
C PHE A 499 -13.07 6.88 16.62
N ALA A 500 -11.93 6.24 16.40
CA ALA A 500 -10.73 6.46 17.19
C ALA A 500 -10.26 7.93 17.13
N SER A 501 -10.32 8.55 15.96
CA SER A 501 -9.97 9.97 15.81
C SER A 501 -10.94 10.89 16.55
N ALA A 502 -12.25 10.60 16.49
CA ALA A 502 -13.27 11.35 17.22
C ALA A 502 -13.12 11.19 18.75
N VAL A 503 -12.83 9.97 19.24
CA VAL A 503 -12.58 9.69 20.66
C VAL A 503 -11.33 10.41 21.16
N ALA A 504 -10.23 10.38 20.39
CA ALA A 504 -9.03 11.13 20.75
C ALA A 504 -9.28 12.64 20.81
N GLN A 505 -10.12 13.17 19.92
CA GLN A 505 -10.51 14.58 19.93
C GLN A 505 -11.44 14.91 21.12
N ALA A 506 -12.39 14.04 21.47
CA ALA A 506 -13.24 14.21 22.65
C ALA A 506 -12.41 14.23 23.94
N ARG A 507 -11.43 13.33 24.04
CA ARG A 507 -10.50 13.26 25.18
C ARG A 507 -9.61 14.50 25.28
N SER A 508 -9.13 15.02 24.15
CA SER A 508 -8.37 16.28 24.15
C SER A 508 -9.21 17.50 24.53
N MET A 509 -10.55 17.38 24.51
CA MET A 509 -11.49 18.37 25.02
C MET A 509 -11.86 18.13 26.51
N GLY A 510 -11.30 17.09 27.14
CA GLY A 510 -11.53 16.73 28.54
C GLY A 510 -12.69 15.74 28.77
N ILE A 511 -13.26 15.16 27.71
CA ILE A 511 -14.38 14.22 27.80
C ILE A 511 -13.82 12.79 27.78
N ASN A 512 -13.97 12.04 28.88
CA ASN A 512 -13.36 10.71 29.04
C ASN A 512 -14.33 9.53 28.88
N GLU A 513 -15.58 9.68 29.32
CA GLU A 513 -16.67 8.71 29.22
C GLU A 513 -18.02 9.44 29.06
N GLY A 514 -19.07 8.75 28.60
CA GLY A 514 -20.43 9.28 28.54
C GLY A 514 -20.88 9.92 27.22
N ILE A 515 -22.07 10.51 27.30
CA ILE A 515 -22.74 11.22 26.20
C ILE A 515 -22.09 12.60 26.02
N LEU A 516 -21.81 12.97 24.77
CA LEU A 516 -21.25 14.28 24.46
C LEU A 516 -22.35 15.35 24.47
N ASP A 517 -22.14 16.45 25.21
CA ASP A 517 -23.02 17.63 25.17
C ASP A 517 -23.15 18.21 23.75
N LYS A 518 -22.04 18.17 23.01
CA LYS A 518 -21.96 18.56 21.60
C LYS A 518 -21.34 17.40 20.82
N PRO A 519 -22.08 16.77 19.89
CA PRO A 519 -21.53 15.75 19.03
C PRO A 519 -20.27 16.21 18.29
N LEU A 520 -19.42 15.26 17.90
CA LEU A 520 -18.25 15.51 17.08
C LEU A 520 -18.39 14.79 15.75
N CYS A 521 -18.09 15.48 14.64
CA CYS A 521 -18.05 14.87 13.33
C CYS A 521 -16.61 14.76 12.83
N VAL A 522 -16.27 13.61 12.23
CA VAL A 522 -15.01 13.36 11.56
C VAL A 522 -15.30 12.71 10.21
N GLN A 523 -14.65 13.22 9.16
CA GLN A 523 -14.70 12.62 7.84
C GLN A 523 -13.46 11.77 7.58
N CYS A 524 -13.57 10.76 6.73
CA CYS A 524 -12.47 9.93 6.29
C CYS A 524 -12.55 9.67 4.79
N VAL A 525 -11.39 9.70 4.14
CA VAL A 525 -11.22 9.19 2.79
C VAL A 525 -10.15 8.12 2.82
N CYS A 526 -10.54 6.88 2.57
CA CYS A 526 -9.60 5.78 2.43
C CYS A 526 -9.48 5.38 0.94
N SER A 527 -8.27 4.97 0.55
CA SER A 527 -7.99 4.60 -0.83
C SER A 527 -6.88 3.57 -0.90
N ASP A 528 -6.93 2.72 -1.93
CA ASP A 528 -5.85 1.84 -2.34
C ASP A 528 -4.99 2.40 -3.50
N GLY A 529 -5.24 3.66 -3.87
CA GLY A 529 -4.64 4.37 -4.99
C GLY A 529 -5.48 4.33 -6.28
N VAL A 530 -6.55 3.51 -6.32
CA VAL A 530 -7.44 3.33 -7.48
C VAL A 530 -8.91 3.53 -7.08
N TYR A 531 -9.34 2.85 -6.02
CA TYR A 531 -10.64 2.97 -5.39
C TYR A 531 -10.59 3.99 -4.26
N PHE A 532 -11.67 4.75 -4.12
CA PHE A 532 -11.87 5.74 -3.07
C PHE A 532 -13.17 5.42 -2.34
N ASP A 533 -13.09 5.39 -1.02
CA ASP A 533 -14.24 5.26 -0.15
C ASP A 533 -14.30 6.47 0.78
N PHE A 534 -15.49 7.05 0.89
CA PHE A 534 -15.75 8.25 1.67
C PHE A 534 -16.66 7.88 2.85
N VAL A 535 -16.20 8.18 4.07
CA VAL A 535 -16.94 7.88 5.29
C VAL A 535 -17.10 9.14 6.10
N THR A 536 -18.32 9.41 6.55
CA THR A 536 -18.62 10.49 7.49
C THR A 536 -19.09 9.88 8.79
N PHE A 537 -18.47 10.23 9.91
CA PHE A 537 -18.76 9.69 11.23
C PHE A 537 -19.21 10.80 12.18
N GLN A 538 -20.24 10.52 13.00
CA GLN A 538 -20.70 11.41 14.06
C GLN A 538 -20.69 10.66 15.40
N LEU A 539 -19.83 11.13 16.31
CA LEU A 539 -19.71 10.66 17.69
C LEU A 539 -20.70 11.42 18.57
N ASN A 540 -21.67 10.70 19.13
CA ASN A 540 -22.65 11.21 20.07
C ASN A 540 -22.41 10.66 21.49
N ASN A 541 -21.91 9.43 21.59
CA ASN A 541 -21.70 8.73 22.85
C ASN A 541 -20.40 7.92 22.79
N MET A 542 -19.55 8.04 23.81
CA MET A 542 -18.32 7.25 23.91
C MET A 542 -18.53 5.90 24.56
N ASP A 543 -19.62 5.72 25.30
CA ASP A 543 -19.91 4.47 25.99
C ASP A 543 -20.41 3.42 24.98
N VAL A 544 -19.65 2.33 24.87
CA VAL A 544 -19.98 1.21 23.98
C VAL A 544 -20.40 0.00 24.82
N PRO A 545 -21.69 -0.41 24.76
CA PRO A 545 -22.16 -1.56 25.52
C PRO A 545 -21.83 -2.90 24.83
N ASP A 546 -21.80 -3.96 25.62
CA ASP A 546 -21.76 -5.34 25.11
C ASP A 546 -23.17 -5.89 25.02
N TYR A 547 -23.74 -5.88 23.81
CA TYR A 547 -25.11 -6.34 23.54
C TYR A 547 -25.41 -7.78 23.96
N LYS A 548 -24.41 -8.64 24.19
CA LYS A 548 -24.64 -10.01 24.69
C LYS A 548 -24.82 -10.06 26.21
N LEU A 549 -24.09 -9.21 26.95
CA LEU A 549 -24.04 -9.21 28.41
C LEU A 549 -24.91 -8.13 29.04
N SER A 550 -25.20 -7.05 28.31
CA SER A 550 -25.98 -5.92 28.80
C SER A 550 -27.47 -6.24 28.78
N HIS A 551 -27.97 -6.91 29.82
CA HIS A 551 -29.41 -7.12 30.01
C HIS A 551 -30.18 -5.80 30.25
N ASN A 552 -29.48 -4.76 30.74
CA ASN A 552 -30.03 -3.43 31.03
C ASN A 552 -29.35 -2.38 30.14
N LEU A 553 -29.50 -2.49 28.82
CA LEU A 553 -29.15 -1.38 27.92
C LEU A 553 -30.10 -0.22 28.23
N ASP A 554 -29.55 0.96 28.53
CA ASP A 554 -30.37 2.17 28.57
C ASP A 554 -30.90 2.47 27.16
N PRO A 555 -32.20 2.31 26.89
CA PRO A 555 -32.76 2.54 25.56
C PRO A 555 -32.77 4.02 25.19
N THR A 556 -32.40 4.90 26.12
CA THR A 556 -32.35 6.36 25.91
C THR A 556 -30.98 6.87 25.48
N ALA A 557 -29.92 6.06 25.65
CA ALA A 557 -28.58 6.43 25.26
C ALA A 557 -28.46 6.56 23.73
N PRO A 558 -27.95 7.70 23.21
CA PRO A 558 -27.82 7.89 21.78
C PRO A 558 -26.72 6.99 21.22
N LYS A 559 -26.95 6.46 20.02
CA LYS A 559 -25.96 5.72 19.24
C LYS A 559 -25.14 6.69 18.39
N ASN A 560 -23.99 6.21 17.92
CA ASN A 560 -23.17 6.93 16.94
C ASN A 560 -23.74 6.69 15.52
N PHE A 561 -23.38 7.53 14.56
CA PHE A 561 -23.81 7.39 13.17
C PHE A 561 -22.63 7.40 12.21
N ALA A 562 -22.70 6.57 11.17
CA ALA A 562 -21.75 6.59 10.08
C ALA A 562 -22.47 6.50 8.72
N TRP A 563 -22.06 7.36 7.79
CA TRP A 563 -22.49 7.34 6.40
C TRP A 563 -21.34 6.88 5.53
N ILE A 564 -21.56 5.83 4.73
CA ILE A 564 -20.54 5.26 3.84
C ILE A 564 -20.95 5.50 2.39
N ASP A 565 -20.12 6.21 1.66
CA ASP A 565 -20.26 6.42 0.21
C ASP A 565 -18.95 6.01 -0.46
N GLY A 566 -18.88 4.82 -1.04
CA GLY A 566 -17.59 4.27 -1.47
C GLY A 566 -17.65 3.30 -2.64
N ASN A 567 -16.53 2.60 -2.83
CA ASN A 567 -16.22 1.73 -3.95
C ASN A 567 -16.14 2.47 -5.31
N TYR A 568 -15.73 3.73 -5.29
CA TYR A 568 -15.58 4.52 -6.51
C TYR A 568 -14.20 4.36 -7.12
N ARG A 569 -14.16 3.89 -8.36
CA ARG A 569 -12.92 3.77 -9.13
C ARG A 569 -12.56 5.10 -9.79
N LEU A 570 -11.43 5.70 -9.41
CA LEU A 570 -10.94 6.97 -9.97
C LEU A 570 -10.46 6.80 -11.43
N PHE A 571 -9.83 5.68 -11.76
CA PHE A 571 -9.36 5.38 -13.12
C PHE A 571 -9.25 3.86 -13.34
N GLN A 572 -9.30 3.43 -14.59
CA GLN A 572 -9.05 2.05 -14.96
C GLN A 572 -7.55 1.81 -15.18
N LYS A 573 -6.95 1.03 -14.27
CA LYS A 573 -5.56 0.58 -14.40
C LYS A 573 -5.53 -0.74 -15.17
N LEU A 574 -5.08 -0.67 -16.42
CA LEU A 574 -4.93 -1.82 -17.31
C LEU A 574 -3.52 -2.38 -17.20
N ILE A 575 -3.41 -3.52 -16.53
CA ILE A 575 -2.15 -4.24 -16.40
C ILE A 575 -2.00 -5.16 -17.63
N PRO A 576 -1.00 -4.97 -18.50
CA PRO A 576 -0.77 -5.84 -19.65
C PRO A 576 -0.37 -7.26 -19.21
N LYS A 577 -0.61 -8.25 -20.08
CA LYS A 577 -0.32 -9.67 -19.81
C LYS A 577 1.10 -9.89 -19.24
N LYS A 578 1.19 -10.67 -18.16
CA LYS A 578 2.29 -11.34 -17.39
C LYS A 578 3.77 -10.91 -17.52
N ARG A 579 4.23 -10.30 -18.61
CA ARG A 579 5.65 -10.01 -18.90
C ARG A 579 5.98 -8.52 -19.06
N MET A 580 4.98 -7.63 -19.08
CA MET A 580 5.18 -6.24 -19.51
C MET A 580 4.66 -5.18 -18.53
N MET A 581 4.95 -5.30 -17.22
CA MET A 581 4.46 -4.35 -16.21
C MET A 581 4.76 -2.88 -16.49
N ARG A 582 5.86 -2.57 -17.18
CA ARG A 582 6.22 -1.21 -17.61
C ARG A 582 5.16 -0.56 -18.54
N ASN A 583 4.30 -1.37 -19.16
CA ASN A 583 3.25 -0.90 -20.07
C ASN A 583 1.87 -0.84 -19.38
N THR A 584 1.82 -0.68 -18.06
CA THR A 584 0.55 -0.45 -17.35
C THR A 584 -0.08 0.83 -17.88
N LYS A 585 -1.28 0.71 -18.46
CA LYS A 585 -2.02 1.85 -19.02
C LYS A 585 -3.04 2.34 -18.01
N TYR A 586 -3.22 3.66 -17.96
CA TYR A 586 -4.22 4.32 -17.12
C TYR A 586 -5.25 4.94 -18.06
N ARG A 587 -6.51 4.53 -17.93
CA ARG A 587 -7.62 4.97 -18.80
C ARG A 587 -8.83 5.38 -17.96
N ASP A 588 -9.77 6.06 -18.62
CA ASP A 588 -11.12 6.30 -18.11
C ASP A 588 -11.13 6.97 -16.73
N VAL A 589 -10.41 8.09 -16.61
CA VAL A 589 -10.42 8.91 -15.39
C VAL A 589 -11.84 9.41 -15.14
N ASN A 590 -12.39 9.05 -13.99
CA ASN A 590 -13.71 9.42 -13.52
C ASN A 590 -13.63 10.63 -12.59
N MET A 591 -13.92 11.81 -13.13
CA MET A 591 -13.88 13.07 -12.38
C MET A 591 -14.90 13.13 -11.23
N SER A 592 -16.01 12.38 -11.30
CA SER A 592 -17.01 12.36 -10.21
C SER A 592 -16.41 11.94 -8.86
N VAL A 593 -15.35 11.10 -8.86
CA VAL A 593 -14.64 10.72 -7.64
C VAL A 593 -13.88 11.89 -7.04
N PHE A 594 -13.26 12.71 -7.90
CA PHE A 594 -12.58 13.94 -7.47
C PHE A 594 -13.60 15.00 -7.03
N ASP A 595 -14.77 15.07 -7.63
CA ASP A 595 -15.85 15.98 -7.22
C ASP A 595 -16.42 15.60 -5.85
N ARG A 596 -16.56 14.30 -5.53
CA ARG A 596 -16.89 13.83 -4.18
C ARG A 596 -15.80 14.22 -3.18
N LEU A 597 -14.53 14.04 -3.54
CA LEU A 597 -13.43 14.51 -2.70
C LEU A 597 -13.47 16.03 -2.48
N SER A 598 -13.87 16.78 -3.51
CA SER A 598 -14.07 18.23 -3.45
C SER A 598 -15.20 18.61 -2.51
N SER A 599 -16.34 17.90 -2.52
CA SER A 599 -17.45 18.16 -1.61
C SER A 599 -17.07 17.91 -0.15
N TYR A 600 -16.31 16.84 0.13
CA TYR A 600 -15.74 16.56 1.45
C TYR A 600 -14.77 17.66 1.90
N TYR A 601 -13.90 18.13 1.01
CA TYR A 601 -12.98 19.22 1.32
C TYR A 601 -13.69 20.58 1.52
N LEU A 602 -14.74 20.88 0.76
CA LEU A 602 -15.48 22.14 0.89
C LEU A 602 -16.45 22.15 2.06
N CYS A 603 -16.94 21.00 2.49
CA CYS A 603 -17.82 20.86 3.66
C CYS A 603 -17.18 21.57 4.85
N GLY A 604 -17.83 22.54 5.51
CA GLY A 604 -17.26 23.29 6.63
C GLY A 604 -16.27 24.41 6.26
N LEU A 605 -16.05 24.72 4.98
CA LEU A 605 -15.49 25.99 4.52
C LEU A 605 -16.56 27.00 4.08
N ILE A 606 -17.79 26.51 3.90
CA ILE A 606 -18.91 27.23 3.31
C ILE A 606 -19.99 27.47 4.36
N ASN A 607 -20.68 28.61 4.29
CA ASN A 607 -21.74 29.02 5.20
C ASN A 607 -23.07 28.25 5.00
N THR A 608 -23.06 27.12 4.28
CA THR A 608 -24.28 26.34 4.05
C THR A 608 -24.73 25.65 5.34
N PRO A 609 -26.00 25.79 5.76
CA PRO A 609 -26.50 25.05 6.91
C PRO A 609 -26.53 23.56 6.60
N PHE A 610 -25.77 22.78 7.37
CA PHE A 610 -25.82 21.32 7.33
C PHE A 610 -26.90 20.87 8.33
N ASN A 611 -28.15 20.74 7.88
CA ASN A 611 -29.23 20.11 8.63
C ASN A 611 -29.88 19.05 7.73
N ILE A 612 -29.92 17.80 8.18
CA ILE A 612 -30.70 16.77 7.49
C ILE A 612 -32.18 17.08 7.69
N ASN A 613 -32.93 17.26 6.59
CA ASN A 613 -34.39 17.33 6.64
C ASN A 613 -34.95 16.00 7.15
N GLU A 614 -35.82 16.06 8.16
CA GLU A 614 -36.49 14.91 8.79
C GLU A 614 -37.32 14.06 7.80
N SER A 615 -37.50 14.47 6.55
CA SER A 615 -38.22 13.70 5.53
C SER A 615 -37.41 12.55 4.93
N LEU A 616 -36.08 12.56 5.03
CA LEU A 616 -35.20 11.52 4.44
C LEU A 616 -34.97 10.32 5.39
N ILE A 617 -35.64 10.33 6.54
CA ILE A 617 -35.58 9.31 7.60
C ILE A 617 -35.94 7.88 7.15
N PRO A 618 -36.89 7.64 6.23
CA PRO A 618 -37.31 6.28 5.87
C PRO A 618 -36.31 5.49 5.00
N GLU A 619 -35.50 6.18 4.18
CA GLU A 619 -34.59 5.54 3.21
C GLU A 619 -33.39 4.85 3.89
N LEU A 620 -33.03 5.28 5.09
CA LEU A 620 -31.88 4.78 5.85
C LEU A 620 -32.06 3.32 6.32
N ASN A 621 -33.29 2.83 6.44
CA ASN A 621 -33.57 1.44 6.84
C ASN A 621 -33.72 0.47 5.66
N THR A 622 -34.16 0.93 4.49
CA THR A 622 -34.33 0.07 3.31
C THR A 622 -33.01 -0.47 2.76
N ILE A 623 -31.90 0.21 3.04
CA ILE A 623 -30.59 -0.16 2.51
C ILE A 623 -29.93 -1.31 3.31
N ASN A 624 -30.26 -1.48 4.60
CA ASN A 624 -29.72 -2.60 5.39
C ASN A 624 -30.26 -3.99 4.96
N ASN A 625 -31.39 -4.03 4.25
CA ASN A 625 -31.90 -5.28 3.68
C ASN A 625 -31.19 -5.70 2.38
N GLN A 626 -30.52 -4.77 1.68
CA GLN A 626 -29.80 -5.07 0.44
C GLN A 626 -28.36 -5.57 0.65
N ILE A 627 -27.83 -5.49 1.87
CA ILE A 627 -26.51 -6.05 2.24
C ILE A 627 -26.63 -7.55 2.63
N HIS A 628 -27.86 -8.07 2.72
CA HIS A 628 -28.17 -9.44 3.13
C HIS A 628 -28.72 -10.34 2.01
N GLU A 629 -28.86 -9.83 0.78
CA GLU A 629 -29.08 -10.61 -0.46
C GLU A 629 -27.80 -10.61 -1.30
#